data_AF-A0A7Z2SSQ6-F1
#
_entry.id   AF-A0A7Z2SSQ6-F1
#
_cell.length_a   1.000
_cell.length_b   1.000
_cell.length_c   1.000
_cell.angle_alpha   90.00
_cell.angle_beta   90.00
_cell.angle_gamma   90.00
#
_symmetry.space_group_name_H-M   'P 1'
#
loop_
_entity.id
_entity.type
_entity.pdbx_description
1 polymer ?
#
loop_
_entity_poly.entity_id
_entity_poly.type
_entity_poly.pdbx_seq_one_letter_code
_entity_poly.pdbx_strand_id
1 'polypeptide(L)'
;MTAKAFDIAKRVPMKVQDLLKIPGTTYSIMGEHEAMETWEPLAKYAWTQQSDAHFKGDVTGSLQKVIRAGEMSGRITDPITKNIDPHRLSSFLDTVARIKAATHGMVNEDILLALAQQGGPTLRGLSDEGFLALAIQSQMMGGHRAGTAYMSLWQQLASGTMKKRTAEGMEEMGFLKPGEWSSEGGHVSIGSEASKRLAQLIGQDPLVFAKQINEELAKKGITDPIEQQQAIMR
;
A
#
# COMPACT_ATOMS: atom_id res chain seq x y z
N MET A 1 21.62 2.55 26.16
CA MET A 1 21.37 3.25 24.87
C MET A 1 22.63 3.90 24.27
N THR A 2 23.36 4.73 25.01
CA THR A 2 24.53 5.50 24.48
C THR A 2 25.62 4.65 23.82
N ALA A 3 26.04 3.54 24.43
CA ALA A 3 27.07 2.65 23.84
C ALA A 3 26.63 2.06 22.48
N LYS A 4 25.35 1.69 22.35
CA LYS A 4 24.77 1.17 21.10
C LYS A 4 24.68 2.25 20.02
N ALA A 5 24.36 3.49 20.39
CA ALA A 5 24.38 4.62 19.45
C ALA A 5 25.79 4.87 18.88
N PHE A 6 26.84 4.80 19.72
CA PHE A 6 28.23 4.90 19.28
C PHE A 6 28.63 3.75 18.36
N ASP A 7 28.16 2.53 18.62
CA ASP A 7 28.42 1.37 17.75
C ASP A 7 27.76 1.55 16.37
N ILE A 8 26.48 1.95 16.35
CA ILE A 8 25.75 2.23 15.10
C ILE A 8 26.41 3.37 14.33
N ALA A 9 26.89 4.42 15.00
CA ALA A 9 27.55 5.56 14.36
C ALA A 9 28.83 5.18 13.58
N LYS A 10 29.47 4.04 13.91
CA LYS A 10 30.61 3.51 13.14
C LYS A 10 30.19 2.93 11.80
N ARG A 11 28.93 2.47 11.68
CA ARG A 11 28.36 1.83 10.48
C ARG A 11 27.44 2.76 9.69
N VAL A 12 26.80 3.71 10.36
CA VAL A 12 25.88 4.70 9.80
C VAL A 12 26.43 6.08 10.12
N PRO A 13 26.78 6.92 9.12
CA PRO A 13 27.48 8.19 9.34
C PRO A 13 26.54 9.31 9.85
N MET A 14 25.79 9.02 10.92
CA MET A 14 24.93 9.96 11.63
C MET A 14 25.57 10.38 12.95
N LYS A 15 25.24 11.59 13.41
CA LYS A 15 25.65 12.05 14.74
C LYS A 15 24.98 11.18 15.81
N VAL A 16 25.72 10.82 16.86
CA VAL A 16 25.21 10.04 18.00
C VAL A 16 23.95 10.67 18.61
N GLN A 17 23.89 12.01 18.66
CA GLN A 17 22.73 12.76 19.15
C GLN A 17 21.47 12.50 18.33
N ASP A 18 21.59 12.38 17.00
CA ASP A 18 20.46 12.11 16.12
C ASP A 18 20.06 10.63 16.16
N LEU A 19 21.04 9.73 16.29
CA LEU A 19 20.78 8.30 16.50
C LEU A 19 19.96 8.07 17.77
N LEU A 20 20.27 8.76 18.87
CA LEU A 20 19.54 8.61 20.14
C LEU A 20 18.06 9.03 20.06
N LYS A 21 17.68 9.87 19.09
CA LYS A 21 16.29 10.28 18.88
C LYS A 21 15.45 9.16 18.25
N ILE A 22 16.07 8.27 17.46
CA ILE A 22 15.35 7.26 16.68
C ILE A 22 14.53 6.34 17.58
N PRO A 23 15.09 5.62 18.58
CA PRO A 23 14.28 4.73 19.41
C PRO A 23 13.20 5.46 20.20
N GLY A 24 13.48 6.67 20.70
CA GLY A 24 12.48 7.47 21.43
C GLY A 24 11.31 7.91 20.54
N THR A 25 11.58 8.15 19.26
CA THR A 25 10.57 8.56 18.27
C THR A 25 9.68 7.39 17.85
N THR A 26 10.24 6.18 17.80
CA THR A 26 9.55 4.99 17.29
C THR A 26 8.95 4.13 18.39
N TYR A 27 9.44 4.25 19.63
CA TYR A 27 8.94 3.55 20.82
C TYR A 27 7.42 3.61 20.96
N SER A 28 6.81 4.79 20.74
CA SER A 28 5.36 4.96 20.88
C SER A 28 4.53 4.16 19.86
N ILE A 29 5.16 3.67 18.79
CA ILE A 29 4.50 2.90 17.72
C ILE A 29 4.84 1.41 17.84
N MET A 30 6.10 1.07 18.15
CA MET A 30 6.60 -0.31 18.11
C MET A 30 6.79 -0.97 19.48
N GLY A 31 6.87 -0.22 20.57
CA GLY A 31 7.35 -0.72 21.86
C GLY A 31 8.87 -0.60 21.99
N GLU A 32 9.39 -0.76 23.22
CA GLU A 32 10.80 -0.49 23.54
C GLU A 32 11.73 -1.52 22.93
N HIS A 33 11.35 -2.79 23.05
CA HIS A 33 12.15 -3.91 22.59
C HIS A 33 12.35 -3.82 21.07
N GLU A 34 11.26 -3.72 20.32
CA GLU A 34 11.25 -3.65 18.86
C GLU A 34 11.94 -2.37 18.35
N ALA A 35 11.72 -1.22 19.00
CA ALA A 35 12.41 0.04 18.65
C ALA A 35 13.93 -0.08 18.82
N MET A 36 14.37 -0.81 19.84
CA MET A 36 15.79 -1.04 20.09
C MET A 36 16.40 -2.05 19.12
N GLU A 37 15.68 -3.11 18.74
CA GLU A 37 16.13 -4.10 17.75
C GLU A 37 16.24 -3.50 16.34
N THR A 38 15.28 -2.64 15.98
CA THR A 38 15.17 -2.03 14.64
C THR A 38 15.95 -0.73 14.47
N TRP A 39 16.67 -0.30 15.51
CA TRP A 39 17.37 0.98 15.54
C TRP A 39 18.35 1.16 14.37
N GLU A 40 19.18 0.15 14.06
CA GLU A 40 20.15 0.27 12.96
C GLU A 40 19.49 0.34 11.57
N PRO A 41 18.53 -0.54 11.21
CA PRO A 41 17.75 -0.38 9.98
C PRO A 41 17.10 1.00 9.83
N LEU A 42 16.48 1.49 10.91
CA LEU A 42 15.86 2.81 10.93
C LEU A 42 16.88 3.95 10.78
N ALA A 43 18.07 3.80 11.37
CA ALA A 43 19.18 4.73 11.19
C ALA A 43 19.70 4.75 9.75
N LYS A 44 19.84 3.58 9.11
CA LYS A 44 20.22 3.49 7.69
C LYS A 44 19.20 4.19 6.81
N TYR A 45 17.91 3.94 7.02
CA TYR A 45 16.86 4.65 6.30
C TYR A 45 16.88 6.16 6.57
N ALA A 46 17.01 6.58 7.83
CA ALA A 46 17.12 7.99 8.19
C ALA A 46 18.29 8.68 7.48
N TRP A 47 19.42 8.00 7.35
CA TRP A 47 20.58 8.50 6.64
C TRP A 47 20.34 8.65 5.13
N THR A 48 19.65 7.70 4.48
CA THR A 48 19.31 7.85 3.05
C THR A 48 18.41 9.05 2.79
N GLN A 49 17.58 9.43 3.76
CA GLN A 49 16.78 10.67 3.70
C GLN A 49 17.63 11.92 3.84
N GLN A 50 18.52 11.95 4.84
CA GLN A 50 19.39 13.11 5.10
C GLN A 50 20.40 13.38 3.99
N SER A 51 20.76 12.34 3.23
CA SER A 51 21.71 12.45 2.12
C SER A 51 21.05 12.93 0.82
N ASP A 52 19.72 12.98 0.74
CA ASP A 52 19.01 13.59 -0.38
C ASP A 52 19.08 15.12 -0.28
N ALA A 53 19.72 15.76 -1.27
CA ALA A 53 19.90 17.20 -1.34
C ALA A 53 18.57 17.99 -1.38
N HIS A 54 17.47 17.33 -1.74
CA HIS A 54 16.13 17.92 -1.79
C HIS A 54 15.30 17.63 -0.53
N PHE A 55 15.83 16.86 0.43
CA PHE A 55 15.15 16.59 1.68
C PHE A 55 15.11 17.85 2.55
N LYS A 56 13.90 18.38 2.77
CA LYS A 56 13.63 19.54 3.64
C LYS A 56 12.83 19.17 4.90
N GLY A 57 12.66 17.89 5.17
CA GLY A 57 11.77 17.37 6.21
C GLY A 57 12.45 17.20 7.57
N ASP A 58 11.64 16.93 8.58
CA ASP A 58 12.12 16.38 9.85
C ASP A 58 12.26 14.85 9.72
N VAL A 59 13.46 14.34 9.96
CA VAL A 59 13.77 12.91 9.85
C VAL A 59 12.97 12.10 10.86
N THR A 60 12.78 12.60 12.07
CA THR A 60 11.99 11.91 13.09
C THR A 60 10.52 11.81 12.68
N GLY A 61 9.93 12.90 12.18
CA GLY A 61 8.58 12.91 11.60
C GLY A 61 8.45 11.98 10.39
N SER A 62 9.42 11.96 9.48
CA SER A 62 9.42 11.03 8.33
C SER A 62 9.47 9.56 8.78
N LEU A 63 10.29 9.22 9.77
CA LEU A 63 10.35 7.87 10.33
C LEU A 63 8.99 7.45 10.94
N GLN A 64 8.35 8.33 11.72
CA GLN A 64 7.02 8.01 12.29
C GLN A 64 5.98 7.74 11.22
N LYS A 65 5.95 8.59 10.17
CA LYS A 65 5.00 8.44 9.06
C LYS A 65 5.22 7.12 8.33
N VAL A 66 6.48 6.76 8.03
CA VAL A 66 6.78 5.51 7.32
C VAL A 66 6.43 4.29 8.16
N ILE A 67 6.79 4.27 9.44
CA ILE A 67 6.47 3.16 10.34
C ILE A 67 4.96 3.01 10.47
N ARG A 68 4.24 4.12 10.65
CA ARG A 68 2.78 4.10 10.76
C ARG A 68 2.13 3.61 9.46
N ALA A 69 2.65 3.99 8.30
CA ALA A 69 2.19 3.47 7.01
C ALA A 69 2.41 1.94 6.92
N GLY A 70 3.59 1.47 7.35
CA GLY A 70 3.92 0.05 7.42
C GLY A 70 2.99 -0.74 8.35
N GLU A 71 2.69 -0.20 9.54
CA GLU A 71 1.80 -0.81 10.53
C GLU A 71 0.36 -0.90 10.03
N MET A 72 -0.18 0.22 9.54
CA MET A 72 -1.57 0.28 9.05
C MET A 72 -1.77 -0.66 7.87
N SER A 73 -0.79 -0.70 6.96
CA SER A 73 -0.81 -1.59 5.80
C SER A 73 -0.40 -3.05 6.12
N GLY A 74 -0.05 -3.36 7.38
CA GLY A 74 0.28 -4.71 7.86
C GLY A 74 1.64 -5.25 7.39
N ARG A 75 2.48 -4.39 6.79
CA ARG A 75 3.76 -4.79 6.19
C ARG A 75 4.88 -5.01 7.19
N ILE A 76 4.79 -4.39 8.36
CA ILE A 76 5.80 -4.52 9.41
C ILE A 76 5.32 -5.36 10.60
N THR A 77 4.07 -5.80 10.56
CA THR A 77 3.42 -6.54 11.64
C THR A 77 3.39 -8.03 11.33
N ASP A 78 3.72 -8.85 12.33
CA ASP A 78 3.57 -10.29 12.26
C ASP A 78 2.07 -10.68 12.27
N PRO A 79 1.60 -11.51 11.33
CA PRO A 79 0.19 -11.86 11.23
C PRO A 79 -0.31 -12.74 12.39
N ILE A 80 0.57 -13.46 13.08
CA ILE A 80 0.28 -14.34 14.22
C ILE A 80 0.42 -13.56 15.53
N THR A 81 1.59 -12.98 15.80
CA THR A 81 1.88 -12.35 17.10
C THR A 81 1.29 -10.94 17.22
N LYS A 82 0.96 -10.30 16.08
CA LYS A 82 0.51 -8.90 15.99
C LYS A 82 1.54 -7.86 16.47
N ASN A 83 2.75 -8.28 16.79
CA ASN A 83 3.87 -7.40 17.12
C ASN A 83 4.59 -6.96 15.84
N ILE A 84 5.42 -5.92 15.96
CA ILE A 84 6.29 -5.52 14.87
C ILE A 84 7.42 -6.54 14.71
N ASP A 85 7.63 -6.99 13.48
CA ASP A 85 8.68 -7.92 13.10
C ASP A 85 9.84 -7.12 12.47
N PRO A 86 11.05 -7.14 13.07
CA PRO A 86 12.22 -6.44 12.57
C PRO A 86 12.63 -6.80 11.13
N HIS A 87 12.43 -8.06 10.71
CA HIS A 87 12.74 -8.50 9.35
C HIS A 87 11.76 -7.91 8.35
N ARG A 88 10.46 -7.95 8.69
CA ARG A 88 9.40 -7.33 7.89
C ARG A 88 9.58 -5.82 7.79
N LEU A 89 9.96 -5.16 8.89
CA LEU A 89 10.29 -3.74 8.86
C LEU A 89 11.44 -3.45 7.88
N SER A 90 12.52 -4.23 7.93
CA SER A 90 13.66 -4.03 7.03
C SER A 90 13.25 -4.18 5.56
N SER A 91 12.49 -5.25 5.23
CA SER A 91 11.95 -5.45 3.87
C SER A 91 11.02 -4.30 3.42
N PHE A 92 10.20 -3.80 4.34
CA PHE A 92 9.34 -2.67 4.06
C PHE A 92 10.13 -1.38 3.80
N LEU A 93 11.18 -1.09 4.59
CA LEU A 93 12.06 0.06 4.37
C LEU A 93 12.77 -0.02 3.00
N ASP A 94 13.20 -1.21 2.58
CA ASP A 94 13.77 -1.43 1.24
C ASP A 94 12.74 -1.17 0.14
N THR A 95 11.50 -1.62 0.34
CA THR A 95 10.38 -1.34 -0.58
C THR A 95 10.10 0.15 -0.67
N VAL A 96 10.11 0.88 0.44
CA VAL A 96 9.95 2.34 0.44
C VAL A 96 11.12 3.01 -0.28
N ALA A 97 12.36 2.58 -0.06
CA ALA A 97 13.51 3.11 -0.79
C ALA A 97 13.36 2.90 -2.31
N ARG A 98 12.87 1.73 -2.75
CA ARG A 98 12.55 1.46 -4.16
C ARG A 98 11.45 2.36 -4.70
N ILE A 99 10.37 2.57 -3.95
CA ILE A 99 9.28 3.50 -4.31
C ILE A 99 9.83 4.91 -4.51
N LYS A 100 10.63 5.40 -3.56
CA LYS A 100 11.23 6.74 -3.63
C LYS A 100 12.17 6.87 -4.82
N ALA A 101 13.01 5.88 -5.08
CA ALA A 101 13.89 5.88 -6.24
C ALA A 101 13.10 5.89 -7.56
N ALA A 102 12.09 5.02 -7.71
CA ALA A 102 11.28 4.92 -8.92
C ALA A 102 10.48 6.20 -9.21
N THR A 103 10.02 6.88 -8.16
CA THR A 103 9.18 8.07 -8.26
C THR A 103 9.97 9.37 -8.14
N HIS A 104 11.31 9.31 -8.11
CA HIS A 104 12.18 10.46 -7.88
C HIS A 104 11.78 11.29 -6.65
N GLY A 105 11.39 10.61 -5.57
CA GLY A 105 10.95 11.21 -4.31
C GLY A 105 9.55 11.81 -4.32
N MET A 106 8.80 11.75 -5.44
CA MET A 106 7.43 12.25 -5.50
C MET A 106 6.51 11.48 -4.56
N VAL A 107 6.70 10.16 -4.42
CA VAL A 107 6.00 9.36 -3.40
C VAL A 107 6.88 9.30 -2.16
N ASN A 108 6.59 10.20 -1.23
CA ASN A 108 7.28 10.32 0.05
C ASN A 108 6.46 9.70 1.20
N GLU A 109 6.97 9.84 2.42
CA GLU A 109 6.37 9.26 3.64
C GLU A 109 4.96 9.80 3.91
N ASP A 110 4.69 11.06 3.54
CA ASP A 110 3.35 11.67 3.67
C ASP A 110 2.35 11.01 2.72
N ILE A 111 2.75 10.75 1.46
CA ILE A 111 1.90 10.07 0.49
C ILE A 111 1.65 8.62 0.92
N LEU A 112 2.67 7.92 1.40
CA LEU A 112 2.54 6.55 1.88
C LEU A 112 1.65 6.45 3.11
N LEU A 113 1.77 7.39 4.06
CA LEU A 113 0.89 7.46 5.22
C LEU A 113 -0.55 7.76 4.80
N ALA A 114 -0.76 8.73 3.92
CA ALA A 114 -2.09 9.06 3.39
C ALA A 114 -2.75 7.87 2.66
N LEU A 115 -1.96 7.16 1.85
CA LEU A 115 -2.38 5.92 1.20
C LEU A 115 -2.80 4.87 2.24
N ALA A 116 -1.96 4.65 3.25
CA ALA A 116 -2.22 3.69 4.32
C ALA A 116 -3.47 4.05 5.16
N GLN A 117 -3.68 5.33 5.42
CA GLN A 117 -4.84 5.84 6.16
C GLN A 117 -6.15 5.60 5.42
N GLN A 118 -6.18 5.80 4.11
CA GLN A 118 -7.40 5.63 3.32
C GLN A 118 -7.63 4.19 2.86
N GLY A 119 -6.57 3.45 2.52
CA GLY A 119 -6.70 2.04 2.14
C GLY A 119 -6.95 1.11 3.33
N GLY A 120 -6.45 1.46 4.52
CA GLY A 120 -6.74 0.76 5.77
C GLY A 120 -6.46 -0.75 5.69
N PRO A 121 -7.37 -1.61 6.21
CA PRO A 121 -7.19 -3.06 6.22
C PRO A 121 -7.05 -3.70 4.83
N THR A 122 -7.58 -3.07 3.77
CA THR A 122 -7.54 -3.63 2.41
C THR A 122 -6.11 -3.74 1.88
N LEU A 123 -5.22 -2.85 2.33
CA LEU A 123 -3.81 -2.86 1.94
C LEU A 123 -3.01 -4.03 2.53
N ARG A 124 -3.54 -4.69 3.57
CA ARG A 124 -2.91 -5.87 4.18
C ARG A 124 -3.01 -7.10 3.30
N GLY A 125 -3.99 -7.14 2.40
CA GLY A 125 -4.14 -8.22 1.42
C GLY A 125 -3.13 -8.14 0.28
N LEU A 126 -2.66 -6.93 -0.03
CA LEU A 126 -1.75 -6.70 -1.16
C LEU A 126 -0.43 -7.42 -0.97
N SER A 127 0.06 -8.00 -2.06
CA SER A 127 1.45 -8.42 -2.19
C SER A 127 2.39 -7.22 -2.09
N ASP A 128 3.69 -7.47 -1.94
CA ASP A 128 4.70 -6.42 -1.94
C ASP A 128 4.74 -5.71 -3.31
N GLU A 129 4.63 -6.47 -4.40
CA GLU A 129 4.51 -5.95 -5.77
C GLU A 129 3.24 -5.13 -5.98
N GLY A 130 2.09 -5.61 -5.52
CA GLY A 130 0.81 -4.90 -5.66
C GLY A 130 0.79 -3.59 -4.88
N PHE A 131 1.41 -3.55 -3.70
CA PHE A 131 1.57 -2.30 -2.96
C PHE A 131 2.59 -1.36 -3.58
N LEU A 132 3.71 -1.88 -4.09
CA LEU A 132 4.67 -1.08 -4.86
C LEU A 132 3.97 -0.42 -6.06
N ALA A 133 3.18 -1.17 -6.81
CA ALA A 133 2.41 -0.66 -7.94
C ALA A 133 1.41 0.43 -7.51
N LEU A 134 0.61 0.17 -6.48
CA LEU A 134 -0.36 1.13 -5.94
C LEU A 134 0.33 2.40 -5.39
N ALA A 135 1.45 2.24 -4.70
CA ALA A 135 2.26 3.35 -4.19
C ALA A 135 2.81 4.20 -5.34
N ILE A 136 3.32 3.59 -6.41
CA ILE A 136 3.78 4.34 -7.60
C ILE A 136 2.61 5.08 -8.27
N GLN A 137 1.44 4.45 -8.40
CA GLN A 137 0.24 5.12 -8.94
C GLN A 137 -0.20 6.33 -8.11
N SER A 138 0.02 6.28 -6.79
CA SER A 138 -0.29 7.40 -5.91
C SER A 138 0.51 8.68 -6.22
N GLN A 139 1.59 8.59 -7.02
CA GLN A 139 2.28 9.76 -7.56
C GLN A 139 1.35 10.66 -8.37
N MET A 140 0.45 10.08 -9.17
CA MET A 140 -0.40 10.85 -10.09
C MET A 140 -1.65 11.43 -9.42
N MET A 141 -2.22 10.71 -8.46
CA MET A 141 -3.51 11.08 -7.84
C MET A 141 -3.40 11.51 -6.37
N GLY A 142 -2.23 11.34 -5.74
CA GLY A 142 -2.01 11.52 -4.32
C GLY A 142 -2.44 10.30 -3.50
N GLY A 143 -1.82 10.13 -2.32
CA GLY A 143 -2.03 8.97 -1.45
C GLY A 143 -3.48 8.80 -1.01
N HIS A 144 -4.15 9.90 -0.63
CA HIS A 144 -5.55 9.86 -0.21
C HIS A 144 -6.47 9.29 -1.29
N ARG A 145 -6.35 9.79 -2.53
CA ARG A 145 -7.22 9.35 -3.63
C ARG A 145 -6.92 7.92 -4.05
N ALA A 146 -5.64 7.54 -4.11
CA ALA A 146 -5.25 6.17 -4.41
C ALA A 146 -5.79 5.17 -3.37
N GLY A 147 -5.68 5.50 -2.08
CA GLY A 147 -6.20 4.65 -1.00
C GLY A 147 -7.72 4.53 -1.03
N THR A 148 -8.44 5.64 -1.21
CA THR A 148 -9.91 5.61 -1.32
C THR A 148 -10.38 4.87 -2.57
N ALA A 149 -9.70 5.05 -3.71
CA ALA A 149 -10.01 4.33 -4.94
C ALA A 149 -9.84 2.82 -4.75
N TYR A 150 -8.73 2.39 -4.16
CA TYR A 150 -8.48 0.98 -3.87
C TYR A 150 -9.46 0.40 -2.85
N MET A 151 -9.78 1.14 -1.77
CA MET A 151 -10.80 0.71 -0.81
C MET A 151 -12.19 0.58 -1.45
N SER A 152 -12.54 1.50 -2.34
CA SER A 152 -13.82 1.46 -3.07
C SER A 152 -13.86 0.25 -4.02
N LEU A 153 -12.77 0.00 -4.74
CA LEU A 153 -12.61 -1.19 -5.59
C LEU A 153 -12.76 -2.47 -4.75
N TRP A 154 -12.15 -2.51 -3.57
CA TRP A 154 -12.29 -3.62 -2.63
C TRP A 154 -13.73 -3.83 -2.18
N GLN A 155 -14.44 -2.79 -1.77
CA GLN A 155 -15.82 -2.88 -1.33
C GLN A 155 -16.76 -3.33 -2.47
N GLN A 156 -16.52 -2.86 -3.68
CA GLN A 156 -17.28 -3.29 -4.85
C GLN A 156 -17.04 -4.77 -5.12
N LEU A 157 -15.79 -5.19 -5.29
CA LEU A 157 -15.46 -6.54 -5.76
C LEU A 157 -15.53 -7.60 -4.66
N ALA A 158 -15.05 -7.31 -3.46
CA ALA A 158 -15.05 -8.27 -2.35
C ALA A 158 -16.38 -8.24 -1.58
N SER A 159 -16.96 -7.06 -1.33
CA SER A 159 -18.18 -6.93 -0.52
C SER A 159 -19.46 -6.79 -1.34
N GLY A 160 -19.38 -6.72 -2.67
CA GLY A 160 -20.54 -6.58 -3.55
C GLY A 160 -21.26 -5.25 -3.43
N THR A 161 -20.64 -4.23 -2.80
CA THR A 161 -21.25 -2.92 -2.61
C THR A 161 -21.16 -2.11 -3.91
N MET A 162 -21.97 -2.50 -4.89
CA MET A 162 -22.03 -1.88 -6.22
C MET A 162 -23.48 -1.68 -6.67
N LYS A 163 -23.66 -0.88 -7.72
CA LYS A 163 -24.96 -0.69 -8.36
C LYS A 163 -25.23 -1.84 -9.34
N LYS A 164 -26.51 -2.11 -9.61
CA LYS A 164 -26.95 -3.12 -10.59
C LYS A 164 -26.23 -3.00 -11.95
N ARG A 165 -26.12 -1.78 -12.48
CA ARG A 165 -25.40 -1.50 -13.74
C ARG A 165 -23.95 -2.00 -13.73
N THR A 166 -23.25 -1.84 -12.61
CA THR A 166 -21.87 -2.31 -12.46
C THR A 166 -21.81 -3.84 -12.47
N ALA A 167 -22.76 -4.51 -11.82
CA ALA A 167 -22.84 -5.97 -11.82
C ALA A 167 -23.16 -6.53 -13.21
N GLU A 168 -24.06 -5.90 -13.95
CA GLU A 168 -24.37 -6.25 -15.35
C GLU A 168 -23.12 -6.11 -16.25
N GLY A 169 -22.42 -4.98 -16.16
CA GLY A 169 -21.17 -4.79 -16.91
C GLY A 169 -20.08 -5.80 -16.51
N MET A 170 -19.99 -6.17 -15.23
CA MET A 170 -19.08 -7.22 -14.77
C MET A 170 -19.45 -8.61 -15.30
N GLU A 171 -20.74 -8.91 -15.45
CA GLU A 171 -21.21 -10.16 -16.07
C GLU A 171 -20.90 -10.18 -17.58
N GLU A 172 -21.14 -9.08 -18.29
CA GLU A 172 -20.79 -8.94 -19.71
C GLU A 172 -19.29 -9.05 -19.99
N MET A 173 -18.47 -8.69 -19.01
CA MET A 173 -17.01 -8.81 -19.06
C MET A 173 -16.49 -10.13 -18.48
N GLY A 174 -17.38 -11.05 -18.06
CA GLY A 174 -17.02 -12.37 -17.55
C GLY A 174 -16.42 -12.38 -16.14
N PHE A 175 -16.43 -11.24 -15.43
CA PHE A 175 -16.00 -11.17 -14.03
C PHE A 175 -17.04 -11.73 -13.08
N LEU A 176 -18.33 -11.67 -13.43
CA LEU A 176 -19.43 -12.37 -12.76
C LEU A 176 -20.06 -13.37 -13.74
N LYS A 177 -20.54 -14.51 -13.23
CA LYS A 177 -21.30 -15.47 -14.03
C LYS A 177 -22.81 -15.33 -13.80
N PRO A 178 -23.65 -15.78 -14.74
CA PRO A 178 -25.09 -15.82 -14.52
C PRO A 178 -25.45 -16.56 -13.23
N GLY A 179 -26.23 -15.92 -12.37
CA GLY A 179 -26.63 -16.45 -11.06
C GLY A 179 -25.62 -16.26 -9.92
N GLU A 180 -24.46 -15.66 -10.16
CA GLU A 180 -23.49 -15.30 -9.10
C GLU A 180 -23.86 -14.01 -8.36
N TRP A 181 -24.89 -13.29 -8.80
CA TRP A 181 -25.37 -12.07 -8.14
C TRP A 181 -26.88 -11.91 -8.27
N SER A 182 -27.46 -11.16 -7.35
CA SER A 182 -28.84 -10.70 -7.41
C SER A 182 -28.92 -9.22 -7.03
N SER A 183 -30.03 -8.57 -7.38
CA SER A 183 -30.27 -7.20 -6.94
C SER A 183 -31.67 -7.05 -6.35
N GLU A 184 -31.72 -6.46 -5.16
CA GLU A 184 -32.95 -6.08 -4.47
C GLU A 184 -32.83 -4.60 -4.04
N GLY A 185 -33.84 -3.79 -4.36
CA GLY A 185 -33.85 -2.36 -4.01
C GLY A 185 -32.70 -1.54 -4.61
N GLY A 186 -32.06 -2.00 -5.69
CA GLY A 186 -30.91 -1.33 -6.32
C GLY A 186 -29.56 -1.58 -5.64
N HIS A 187 -29.54 -2.42 -4.60
CA HIS A 187 -28.32 -2.98 -4.02
C HIS A 187 -28.02 -4.32 -4.69
N VAL A 188 -26.72 -4.63 -4.83
CA VAL A 188 -26.24 -5.89 -5.38
C VAL A 188 -25.78 -6.79 -4.23
N SER A 189 -26.17 -8.05 -4.29
CA SER A 189 -25.66 -9.12 -3.44
C SER A 189 -24.89 -10.09 -4.32
N ILE A 190 -23.62 -10.33 -4.02
CA ILE A 190 -22.78 -11.29 -4.74
C ILE A 190 -22.68 -12.57 -3.93
N GLY A 191 -22.76 -13.72 -4.60
CA GLY A 191 -22.54 -15.03 -4.00
C GLY A 191 -21.16 -15.15 -3.38
N SER A 192 -21.05 -15.97 -2.32
CA SER A 192 -19.82 -16.08 -1.52
C SER A 192 -18.61 -16.58 -2.33
N GLU A 193 -18.81 -17.45 -3.32
CA GLU A 193 -17.73 -17.92 -4.20
C GLU A 193 -17.22 -16.83 -5.14
N ALA A 194 -18.13 -16.08 -5.77
CA ALA A 194 -17.77 -14.96 -6.64
C ALA A 194 -17.06 -13.84 -5.87
N SER A 195 -17.57 -13.49 -4.68
CA SER A 195 -16.92 -12.54 -3.76
C SER A 195 -15.48 -12.97 -3.42
N LYS A 196 -15.25 -14.26 -3.07
CA LYS A 196 -13.89 -14.76 -2.79
C LYS A 196 -12.98 -14.68 -4.01
N ARG A 197 -13.47 -15.08 -5.19
CA ARG A 197 -12.70 -15.04 -6.45
C ARG A 197 -12.31 -13.60 -6.81
N LEU A 198 -13.26 -12.68 -6.73
CA LEU A 198 -13.03 -11.27 -7.00
C LEU A 198 -12.10 -10.63 -5.96
N ALA A 199 -12.27 -10.96 -4.68
CA ALA A 199 -11.37 -10.52 -3.61
C ALA A 199 -9.95 -11.05 -3.79
N GLN A 200 -9.76 -12.27 -4.32
CA GLN A 200 -8.42 -12.78 -4.64
C GLN A 200 -7.79 -12.02 -5.81
N LEU A 201 -8.58 -11.67 -6.82
CA LEU A 201 -8.13 -10.99 -8.03
C LEU A 201 -7.52 -9.61 -7.74
N ILE A 202 -8.16 -8.81 -6.89
CA ILE A 202 -7.62 -7.52 -6.43
C ILE A 202 -6.81 -7.63 -5.14
N GLY A 203 -6.92 -8.77 -4.47
CA GLY A 203 -6.24 -9.18 -3.25
C GLY A 203 -4.78 -8.86 -3.28
N GLN A 204 -4.11 -9.37 -4.31
CA GLN A 204 -2.66 -9.40 -4.38
C GLN A 204 -2.09 -8.20 -5.15
N ASP A 205 -2.70 -7.86 -6.29
CA ASP A 205 -2.25 -6.76 -7.14
C ASP A 205 -3.43 -6.18 -7.95
N PRO A 206 -3.82 -4.91 -7.74
CA PRO A 206 -4.92 -4.30 -8.47
C PRO A 206 -4.66 -4.17 -9.98
N LEU A 207 -3.39 -4.22 -10.43
CA LEU A 207 -3.05 -4.20 -11.84
C LEU A 207 -3.50 -5.46 -12.58
N VAL A 208 -3.61 -6.60 -11.89
CA VAL A 208 -4.09 -7.85 -12.49
C VAL A 208 -5.52 -7.67 -12.97
N PHE A 209 -6.36 -7.02 -12.17
CA PHE A 209 -7.73 -6.71 -12.56
C PHE A 209 -7.79 -5.76 -13.77
N ALA A 210 -7.01 -4.68 -13.76
CA ALA A 210 -6.93 -3.75 -14.89
C ALA A 210 -6.46 -4.43 -16.18
N LYS A 211 -5.46 -5.32 -16.07
CA LYS A 211 -4.97 -6.11 -17.21
C LYS A 211 -6.05 -7.03 -17.78
N GLN A 212 -6.79 -7.73 -16.92
CA GLN A 212 -7.89 -8.59 -17.37
C GLN A 212 -9.01 -7.79 -18.06
N ILE A 213 -9.35 -6.60 -17.56
CA ILE A 213 -10.31 -5.72 -18.26
C ILE A 213 -9.82 -5.42 -19.69
N ASN A 214 -8.55 -5.03 -19.84
CA ASN A 214 -7.98 -4.70 -21.15
C ASN A 214 -7.95 -5.92 -22.08
N GLU A 215 -7.68 -7.11 -21.56
CA GLU A 215 -7.71 -8.37 -22.33
C GLU A 215 -9.13 -8.70 -22.82
N GLU A 216 -10.15 -8.53 -21.98
CA GLU A 216 -11.55 -8.75 -22.36
C GLU A 216 -12.05 -7.70 -23.36
N LEU A 217 -11.65 -6.44 -23.21
CA LEU A 217 -11.93 -5.39 -24.20
C LEU A 217 -11.25 -5.69 -25.54
N ALA A 218 -10.01 -6.15 -25.52
CA ALA A 218 -9.28 -6.54 -26.73
C ALA A 218 -9.95 -7.72 -27.46
N LYS A 219 -10.49 -8.72 -26.75
CA LYS A 219 -11.29 -9.81 -27.35
C LYS A 219 -12.56 -9.30 -28.05
N LYS A 220 -13.12 -8.19 -27.57
CA LYS A 220 -14.26 -7.49 -28.18
C LYS A 220 -13.84 -6.52 -29.30
N GLY A 221 -12.55 -6.49 -29.66
CA GLY A 221 -11.98 -5.61 -30.69
C GLY A 221 -11.64 -4.20 -30.22
N ILE A 222 -11.82 -3.89 -28.92
CA ILE A 222 -11.59 -2.57 -28.34
C ILE A 222 -10.16 -2.50 -27.82
N THR A 223 -9.26 -1.94 -28.63
CA THR A 223 -7.82 -1.86 -28.33
C THR A 223 -7.32 -0.43 -28.14
N ASP A 224 -8.07 0.57 -28.57
CA ASP A 224 -7.74 1.98 -28.37
C ASP A 224 -8.01 2.39 -26.90
N PRO A 225 -7.06 3.04 -26.20
CA PRO A 225 -7.24 3.42 -24.79
C PRO A 225 -8.43 4.34 -24.53
N ILE A 226 -8.78 5.23 -25.46
CA ILE A 226 -9.92 6.14 -25.31
C ILE A 226 -11.22 5.35 -25.45
N GLU A 227 -11.30 4.46 -26.43
CA GLU A 227 -12.45 3.56 -26.59
C GLU A 227 -12.61 2.61 -25.39
N GLN A 228 -11.50 2.11 -24.84
CA GLN A 228 -11.50 1.30 -23.61
C GLN A 228 -12.08 2.09 -22.43
N GLN A 229 -11.62 3.33 -22.23
CA GLN A 229 -12.13 4.18 -21.16
C GLN A 229 -13.63 4.47 -21.34
N GLN A 230 -14.07 4.73 -22.57
CA GLN A 230 -15.49 4.95 -22.87
C GLN A 230 -16.33 3.69 -22.62
N ALA A 231 -15.81 2.51 -22.94
CA ALA A 231 -16.51 1.25 -22.69
C ALA A 231 -16.67 0.96 -21.19
N ILE A 232 -15.68 1.34 -20.36
CA ILE A 232 -15.72 1.14 -18.90
C ILE A 232 -16.63 2.18 -18.21
N MET A 233 -16.71 3.40 -18.74
CA MET A 233 -17.50 4.50 -18.15
C MET A 233 -18.96 4.55 -18.62
N ARG A 234 -19.31 3.82 -19.69
CA ARG A 234 -20.70 3.59 -20.10
C ARG A 234 -21.36 2.61 -19.15
#